data_AF-A0A4R6HP14-F1
#
_entry.id   AF-A0A4R6HP14-F1
#
_cell.length_a   1.000
_cell.length_b   1.000
_cell.length_c   1.000
_cell.angle_alpha   90.00
_cell.angle_beta   90.00
_cell.angle_gamma   90.00
#
_symmetry.space_group_name_H-M   'P 1'
#
loop_
_entity.id
_entity.type
_entity.pdbx_description
1 polymer ?
#
loop_
_entity_poly.entity_id
_entity_poly.type
_entity_poly.pdbx_seq_one_letter_code
_entity_poly.pdbx_strand_id
1 'polypeptide(L)'
;MNLLLIRLIIFAVLFFAGLKLYRMYREWKLDREGPRQAGDAQANRMVRCRWCQVHLPEEDALRVRGDWFCSGDHRDKYLAERQEEEQETHHEQHNDKRGE
;
A
#
# COMPACT_ATOMS: atom_id res chain seq x y z
N MET A 1 2.21 -44.11 22.19
CA MET A 1 1.86 -42.69 21.94
C MET A 1 2.93 -41.92 21.14
N ASN A 2 3.72 -42.56 20.26
CA ASN A 2 4.81 -41.89 19.52
C ASN A 2 4.47 -41.61 18.04
N LEU A 3 3.48 -42.32 17.49
CA LEU A 3 3.04 -42.16 16.09
C LEU A 3 2.36 -40.81 15.84
N LEU A 4 1.66 -40.26 16.84
CA LEU A 4 1.05 -38.94 16.77
C LEU A 4 2.10 -37.83 16.80
N LEU A 5 3.14 -37.98 17.63
CA LEU A 5 4.26 -37.02 17.72
C LEU A 5 5.06 -36.96 16.42
N ILE A 6 5.39 -38.11 15.81
CA ILE A 6 6.10 -38.16 14.52
C ILE A 6 5.28 -37.47 13.42
N ARG A 7 3.97 -37.72 13.38
CA ARG A 7 3.07 -37.09 12.38
C ARG A 7 2.99 -35.57 12.58
N LEU A 8 2.93 -35.11 13.83
CA LEU A 8 2.91 -33.68 14.18
C LEU A 8 4.22 -32.98 13.80
N ILE A 9 5.37 -33.62 14.05
CA ILE A 9 6.68 -33.08 13.68
C ILE A 9 6.80 -32.97 12.15
N ILE A 10 6.34 -33.98 11.40
CA ILE A 10 6.34 -33.92 9.93
C ILE A 10 5.50 -32.75 9.42
N PHE A 11 4.28 -32.55 9.95
CA PHE A 11 3.45 -31.41 9.57
C PHE A 11 4.09 -30.07 9.93
N ALA A 12 4.70 -29.95 11.11
CA ALA A 12 5.39 -28.74 11.53
C ALA A 12 6.57 -28.41 10.59
N VAL A 13 7.38 -29.39 10.23
CA VAL A 13 8.52 -29.21 9.30
C VAL A 13 8.04 -28.85 7.90
N LEU A 14 7.01 -29.53 7.37
CA LEU A 14 6.43 -29.21 6.07
C LEU A 14 5.85 -27.80 6.03
N PHE A 15 5.12 -27.40 7.08
CA PHE A 15 4.55 -26.06 7.18
C PHE A 15 5.63 -24.99 7.28
N PHE A 16 6.67 -25.22 8.08
CA PHE A 16 7.78 -24.26 8.23
C PHE A 16 8.60 -24.15 6.95
N ALA A 17 8.89 -25.27 6.28
CA ALA A 17 9.56 -25.28 4.98
C ALA A 17 8.72 -24.57 3.92
N GLY A 18 7.41 -24.81 3.88
CA GLY A 18 6.48 -24.11 3.00
C GLY A 18 6.45 -22.61 3.25
N LEU A 19 6.35 -22.16 4.50
CA LEU A 19 6.39 -20.74 4.87
C LEU A 19 7.75 -20.10 4.56
N LYS A 20 8.86 -20.78 4.85
CA LYS A 20 10.21 -20.26 4.58
C LYS A 20 10.45 -20.15 3.09
N LEU A 21 10.00 -21.13 2.31
CA LEU A 21 10.08 -21.10 0.85
C LEU A 21 9.13 -20.05 0.26
N TYR A 22 7.94 -19.86 0.83
CA TYR A 22 7.00 -18.81 0.40
C TYR A 22 7.55 -17.41 0.68
N ARG A 23 8.16 -17.17 1.85
CA ARG A 23 8.85 -15.91 2.16
C ARG A 23 10.01 -15.67 1.19
N MET A 24 10.85 -16.67 0.97
CA MET A 24 11.99 -16.57 0.04
C MET A 24 11.53 -16.39 -1.41
N TYR A 25 10.43 -17.04 -1.82
CA TYR A 25 9.85 -16.88 -3.15
C TYR A 25 9.25 -15.49 -3.34
N ARG A 26 8.62 -14.92 -2.32
CA ARG A 26 8.10 -13.55 -2.34
C ARG A 26 9.23 -12.53 -2.49
N GLU A 27 10.34 -12.72 -1.77
CA GLU A 27 11.57 -11.92 -1.91
C GLU A 27 12.22 -12.10 -3.29
N TRP A 28 12.26 -13.33 -3.82
CA TRP A 28 12.81 -13.63 -5.14
C TRP A 28 11.95 -13.14 -6.30
N LYS A 29 10.63 -13.03 -6.15
CA LYS A 29 9.77 -12.41 -7.17
C LYS A 29 10.05 -10.91 -7.28
N LEU A 30 10.21 -10.24 -6.13
CA LEU A 30 10.65 -8.85 -6.05
C LEU A 30 12.05 -8.66 -6.70
N ASP A 31 12.97 -9.62 -6.50
CA ASP A 31 14.33 -9.60 -7.10
C ASP A 31 14.40 -10.06 -8.58
N ARG A 32 13.36 -10.69 -9.13
CA ARG A 32 13.29 -11.13 -10.55
C ARG A 32 12.49 -10.19 -11.45
N GLU A 33 11.60 -9.37 -10.90
CA GLU A 33 11.03 -8.21 -11.60
C GLU A 33 11.90 -6.95 -11.46
N GLY A 34 12.90 -6.93 -10.58
CA GLY A 34 13.92 -5.87 -10.49
C GLY A 34 15.23 -6.31 -11.13
N PRO A 35 15.71 -5.70 -12.23
CA PRO A 35 17.07 -5.95 -12.66
C PRO A 35 18.00 -5.40 -11.58
N ARG A 36 18.75 -6.32 -10.97
CA ARG A 36 20.05 -6.07 -10.36
C ARG A 36 20.76 -4.92 -11.10
N GLN A 37 21.22 -3.92 -10.35
CA GLN A 37 22.20 -2.88 -10.72
C GLN A 37 21.74 -1.48 -11.15
N ALA A 38 20.48 -1.08 -10.98
CA ALA A 38 20.10 0.36 -11.09
C ALA A 38 20.04 1.05 -9.70
N GLY A 39 21.09 0.84 -8.90
CA GLY A 39 21.30 1.63 -7.69
C GLY A 39 21.43 3.12 -8.02
N ASP A 40 20.90 3.93 -7.10
CA ASP A 40 21.25 5.32 -6.80
C ASP A 40 20.54 6.51 -7.46
N ALA A 41 19.88 6.42 -8.61
CA ALA A 41 19.35 7.65 -9.25
C ALA A 41 17.84 7.90 -9.06
N GLN A 42 17.00 6.85 -9.06
CA GLN A 42 15.52 7.00 -9.07
C GLN A 42 14.84 6.53 -7.79
N ALA A 43 15.42 5.55 -7.08
CA ALA A 43 14.89 5.04 -5.81
C ALA A 43 15.08 6.00 -4.61
N ASN A 44 15.77 7.13 -4.78
CA ASN A 44 16.00 8.09 -3.70
C ASN A 44 14.93 9.21 -3.60
N ARG A 45 13.90 9.21 -4.46
CA ARG A 45 12.76 10.11 -4.25
C ARG A 45 11.87 9.55 -3.17
N MET A 46 12.10 10.02 -1.95
CA MET A 46 11.17 9.82 -0.83
C MET A 46 9.99 10.76 -1.03
N VAL A 47 8.81 10.19 -1.20
CA VAL A 47 7.56 10.95 -1.29
C VAL A 47 6.78 10.79 0.00
N ARG A 48 6.00 11.81 0.34
CA ARG A 48 5.21 11.85 1.56
C ARG A 48 3.75 11.52 1.24
N CYS A 49 3.19 10.55 1.95
CA CYS A 49 1.77 10.25 1.85
C CYS A 49 0.95 11.47 2.29
N ARG A 50 0.01 11.93 1.46
CA ARG A 50 -0.81 13.12 1.75
C ARG A 50 -1.75 12.90 2.95
N TRP A 51 -2.14 11.66 3.20
CA TRP A 51 -3.06 11.25 4.26
C TRP A 51 -2.34 10.99 5.59
N CYS A 52 -1.51 9.95 5.65
CA CYS A 52 -0.83 9.53 6.89
C CYS A 52 0.53 10.18 7.12
N GLN A 53 1.02 11.01 6.19
CA GLN A 53 2.28 11.74 6.28
C GLN A 53 3.55 10.88 6.43
N VAL A 54 3.43 9.56 6.21
CA VAL A 54 4.56 8.64 6.20
C VAL A 54 5.44 8.91 4.98
N HIS A 55 6.75 8.74 5.16
CA HIS A 55 7.72 8.80 4.06
C HIS A 55 7.91 7.38 3.50
N LEU A 56 7.77 7.25 2.20
CA LEU A 56 7.86 6.00 1.46
C LEU A 56 8.60 6.28 0.13
N PRO A 57 9.38 5.33 -0.41
CA PRO A 57 9.94 5.49 -1.74
C PRO A 57 8.83 5.65 -2.80
N GLU A 58 9.10 6.48 -3.80
CA GLU A 58 8.17 6.76 -4.91
C GLU A 58 7.68 5.48 -5.62
N GLU A 59 8.51 4.43 -5.63
CA GLU A 59 8.19 3.14 -6.27
C GLU A 59 7.03 2.38 -5.60
N ASP A 60 6.88 2.53 -4.29
CA ASP A 60 5.80 1.92 -3.51
C ASP A 60 4.60 2.87 -3.35
N ALA A 61 4.74 4.12 -3.79
CA ALA A 61 3.73 5.15 -3.63
C ALA A 61 2.76 5.21 -4.82
N LEU A 62 1.46 5.22 -4.53
CA LEU A 62 0.40 5.43 -5.50
C LEU A 62 0.29 6.93 -5.81
N ARG A 63 0.55 7.30 -7.07
CA ARG A 63 0.37 8.67 -7.57
C ARG A 63 -1.04 8.89 -8.11
N VAL A 64 -1.79 9.82 -7.55
CA VAL A 64 -3.14 10.19 -8.03
C VAL A 64 -3.31 11.69 -8.02
N ARG A 65 -3.67 12.27 -9.18
CA ARG A 65 -3.89 13.72 -9.37
C ARG A 65 -2.76 14.65 -8.91
N GLY A 66 -1.54 14.11 -8.77
CA GLY A 66 -0.37 14.87 -8.30
C GLY A 66 -0.01 14.63 -6.83
N ASP A 67 -0.88 13.96 -6.08
CA ASP A 67 -0.63 13.55 -4.70
C ASP A 67 -0.12 12.10 -4.62
N TRP A 68 0.64 11.82 -3.55
CA TRP A 68 1.24 10.52 -3.28
C TRP A 68 0.55 9.84 -2.09
N PHE A 69 0.31 8.53 -2.19
CA PHE A 69 -0.34 7.72 -1.15
C PHE A 69 0.39 6.40 -0.92
N CYS A 70 0.48 5.94 0.32
CA CYS A 70 1.14 4.67 0.63
C CYS A 70 0.27 3.42 0.36
N SER A 71 -1.04 3.59 0.17
CA SER A 71 -1.97 2.49 -0.11
C SER A 71 -3.24 3.00 -0.80
N GLY A 72 -3.96 2.09 -1.45
CA GLY A 72 -5.25 2.38 -2.08
C GLY A 72 -6.28 2.91 -1.08
N ASP A 73 -6.31 2.34 0.13
CA ASP A 73 -7.23 2.77 1.19
C ASP A 73 -7.04 4.25 1.57
N HIS A 74 -5.79 4.74 1.63
CA HIS A 74 -5.52 6.14 1.96
C HIS A 74 -5.87 7.10 0.82
N ARG A 75 -5.66 6.68 -0.43
CA ARG A 75 -6.13 7.43 -1.59
C ARG A 75 -7.65 7.56 -1.55
N ASP A 76 -8.37 6.46 -1.31
CA ASP A 76 -9.83 6.45 -1.37
C ASP A 76 -10.45 7.30 -0.27
N LYS A 77 -9.88 7.24 0.95
CA LYS A 77 -10.26 8.15 2.05
C LYS A 77 -10.01 9.62 1.71
N TYR A 78 -8.85 9.94 1.15
CA TYR A 78 -8.54 11.31 0.76
C TYR A 78 -9.49 11.85 -0.31
N LEU A 79 -9.83 11.03 -1.32
CA LEU A 79 -10.76 11.42 -2.36
C LEU A 79 -12.20 11.57 -1.84
N ALA A 80 -12.62 10.73 -0.90
CA ALA A 80 -13.94 10.83 -0.28
C ALA A 80 -14.13 12.16 0.45
N GLU A 81 -13.17 12.58 1.30
CA GLU A 81 -13.25 13.87 1.99
C GLU A 81 -13.32 15.06 1.02
N ARG A 82 -12.54 15.03 -0.06
CA ARG A 82 -12.57 16.12 -1.06
C ARG A 82 -13.90 16.24 -1.80
N GLN A 83 -14.58 15.11 -2.05
CA GLN A 83 -15.87 15.10 -2.72
C GLN A 83 -16.99 15.66 -1.84
N GLU A 84 -16.90 15.48 -0.53
CA GLU A 84 -17.84 16.04 0.44
C GLU A 84 -17.69 17.58 0.50
N GLU A 85 -16.45 18.09 0.59
CA GLU A 85 -16.15 19.53 0.55
C GLU A 85 -16.67 20.23 -0.73
N GLU A 86 -16.50 19.59 -1.90
CA GLU A 86 -16.98 20.11 -3.20
C GLU A 86 -18.52 20.15 -3.28
N GLN A 87 -19.22 19.22 -2.63
CA GLN A 87 -20.69 19.18 -2.63
C GLN A 87 -21.28 20.23 -1.69
N GLU A 88 -20.68 20.44 -0.52
CA GLU A 88 -21.11 21.46 0.44
C GLU A 88 -20.97 22.88 -0.13
N THR A 89 -19.82 23.17 -0.76
CA THR A 89 -19.57 24.48 -1.40
C THR A 89 -20.54 24.79 -2.53
N HIS A 90 -20.95 23.79 -3.31
CA HIS A 90 -21.92 23.97 -4.39
C HIS A 90 -23.36 24.15 -3.87
N HIS A 91 -23.69 23.58 -2.71
CA HIS A 91 -25.00 23.75 -2.06
C HIS A 91 -25.15 25.14 -1.43
N GLU A 92 -24.11 25.65 -0.78
CA GLU A 92 -24.10 26.97 -0.14
C GLU A 92 -24.29 28.11 -1.16
N GLN A 93 -23.60 28.04 -2.31
CA GLN A 93 -23.69 29.04 -3.38
C GLN A 93 -25.08 29.11 -4.05
N HIS A 94 -25.83 27.99 -4.04
CA HIS A 94 -27.20 27.97 -4.58
C HIS A 94 -28.22 28.56 -3.59
N ASN A 95 -27.96 28.49 -2.29
CA ASN A 95 -28.85 29.02 -1.26
C ASN A 95 -28.73 30.55 -1.15
N ASP A 96 -27.51 31.09 -1.24
CA ASP A 96 -27.22 32.53 -1.16
C ASP A 96 -27.97 33.34 -2.25
N LYS A 97 -28.00 32.84 -3.49
CA LYS A 97 -28.70 33.50 -4.62
C LYS A 97 -30.22 33.48 -4.57
N ARG A 98 -30.83 32.77 -3.62
CA ARG A 98 -32.29 32.70 -3.44
C ARG A 98 -32.80 33.65 -2.34
N GLY A 99 -31.88 34.26 -1.58
CA GLY A 99 -32.20 35.17 -0.46
C GLY A 99 -32.26 36.66 -0.79
N GLU A 100 -31.88 37.08 -2.01
CA GLU A 100 -32.02 38.46 -2.53
C GLU A 100 -33.36 38.69 -3.27
#